data_AF-G1UY24-F1
#
_entry.id   AF-G1UY24-F1
#
_cell.length_a   1.000
_cell.length_b   1.000
_cell.length_c   1.000
_cell.angle_alpha   90.00
_cell.angle_beta   90.00
_cell.angle_gamma   90.00
#
_symmetry.space_group_name_H-M   'P 1'
#
loop_
_entity.id
_entity.type
_entity.pdbx_description
1 polymer ?
#
loop_
_entity_poly.entity_id
_entity_poly.type
_entity_poly.pdbx_seq_one_letter_code
_entity_poly.pdbx_strand_id
1 'polypeptide(L)'
;MVSKYMEDTMSVDTVFAAAVEKLAQEQNKELKELVHNTMKLSTPDVSLREFKRIYRPDKQGRHRSLTLREAYEFSRAFGKTIDEMIALGLLES
;
A
#
# COMPACT_ATOMS: atom_id res chain seq x y z
N MET A 1 24.62 -23.41 7.39
CA MET A 1 24.38 -22.70 6.11
C MET A 1 22.87 -22.62 5.95
N VAL A 2 22.23 -21.56 6.47
CA VAL A 2 20.78 -21.39 6.33
C VAL A 2 20.56 -20.66 5.02
N SER A 3 19.86 -21.35 4.12
CA SER A 3 19.57 -20.93 2.76
C SER A 3 18.99 -19.51 2.73
N LYS A 4 19.58 -18.67 1.88
CA LYS A 4 19.03 -17.42 1.39
C LYS A 4 17.73 -17.72 0.62
N TYR A 5 16.64 -17.94 1.32
CA TYR A 5 15.33 -17.72 0.73
C TYR A 5 15.10 -16.21 0.77
N MET A 6 15.68 -15.52 -0.22
CA MET A 6 15.11 -14.29 -0.79
C MET A 6 13.81 -14.68 -1.51
N GLU A 7 12.89 -15.28 -0.78
CA GLU A 7 11.48 -15.25 -1.13
C GLU A 7 11.04 -13.88 -0.64
N ASP A 8 11.17 -12.87 -1.53
CA ASP A 8 10.28 -11.71 -1.52
C ASP A 8 8.85 -12.25 -1.73
N THR A 9 8.31 -12.94 -0.74
CA THR A 9 6.87 -13.09 -0.57
C THR A 9 6.37 -11.66 -0.49
N MET A 10 5.87 -11.12 -1.60
CA MET A 10 5.14 -9.86 -1.58
C MET A 10 4.11 -10.01 -0.47
N SER A 11 4.28 -9.24 0.61
CA SER A 11 3.33 -9.28 1.70
C SER A 11 1.98 -8.81 1.15
N VAL A 12 0.88 -9.31 1.71
CA VAL A 12 -0.47 -8.86 1.33
C VAL A 12 -0.56 -7.33 1.35
N ASP A 13 0.18 -6.68 2.26
CA ASP A 13 0.28 -5.22 2.34
C ASP A 13 0.92 -4.60 1.09
N THR A 14 2.00 -5.19 0.56
CA THR A 14 2.65 -4.71 -0.67
C THR A 14 1.78 -4.91 -1.91
N VAL A 15 1.09 -6.04 -2.01
CA VAL A 15 0.13 -6.33 -3.08
C VAL A 15 -1.02 -5.32 -3.04
N PHE A 16 -1.56 -5.08 -1.85
CA PHE A 16 -2.63 -4.11 -1.65
C PHE A 16 -2.19 -2.69 -2.00
N ALA A 17 -1.01 -2.28 -1.55
CA ALA A 17 -0.48 -0.97 -1.86
C ALA A 17 -0.29 -0.78 -3.38
N ALA A 18 0.13 -1.83 -4.11
CA ALA A 18 0.32 -1.76 -5.56
C ALA A 18 -0.99 -1.50 -6.27
N ALA A 19 -2.06 -2.19 -5.85
CA ALA A 19 -3.41 -1.94 -6.35
C ALA A 19 -3.88 -0.50 -6.08
N VAL A 20 -3.55 0.07 -4.92
CA VAL A 20 -3.88 1.46 -4.58
C VAL A 20 -3.18 2.46 -5.52
N GLU A 21 -1.88 2.30 -5.77
CA GLU A 21 -1.14 3.20 -6.68
C GLU A 21 -1.69 3.14 -8.10
N LYS A 22 -1.98 1.93 -8.57
CA LYS A 22 -2.52 1.74 -9.91
C LYS A 22 -3.91 2.34 -10.07
N LEU A 23 -4.83 2.04 -9.16
CA LEU A 23 -6.18 2.58 -9.22
C LEU A 23 -6.18 4.10 -9.09
N ALA A 24 -5.24 4.67 -8.33
CA ALA A 24 -5.04 6.11 -8.31
C ALA A 24 -4.62 6.64 -9.69
N GLN A 25 -3.69 5.97 -10.37
CA GLN A 25 -3.27 6.34 -11.73
C GLN A 25 -4.38 6.17 -12.77
N GLU A 26 -5.11 5.04 -12.77
CA GLU A 26 -6.21 4.75 -13.69
C GLU A 26 -7.37 5.74 -13.55
N GLN A 27 -7.69 6.14 -12.32
CA GLN A 27 -8.76 7.10 -12.03
C GLN A 27 -8.27 8.55 -12.01
N ASN A 28 -7.01 8.80 -12.37
CA ASN A 28 -6.37 10.12 -12.37
C ASN A 28 -6.52 10.88 -11.03
N LYS A 29 -6.44 10.13 -9.91
CA LYS A 29 -6.51 10.65 -8.54
C LYS A 29 -5.11 10.98 -8.05
N GLU A 30 -4.96 12.09 -7.32
CA GLU A 30 -3.67 12.44 -6.72
C GLU A 30 -3.36 11.50 -5.55
N LEU A 31 -2.35 10.64 -5.73
CA LEU A 31 -1.95 9.64 -4.73
C LEU A 31 -1.60 10.29 -3.38
N LYS A 32 -0.97 11.47 -3.40
CA LYS A 32 -0.58 12.20 -2.19
C LYS A 32 -1.79 12.59 -1.35
N GLU A 33 -2.84 13.14 -1.98
CA GLU A 33 -4.08 13.50 -1.30
C GLU A 33 -4.84 12.26 -0.82
N LEU A 34 -4.95 11.23 -1.66
CA LEU A 34 -5.61 9.97 -1.31
C LEU A 34 -5.01 9.33 -0.07
N VAL A 35 -3.67 9.20 -0.06
CA VAL A 35 -2.92 8.62 1.06
C VAL A 35 -3.07 9.47 2.31
N HIS A 36 -2.99 10.80 2.19
CA HIS A 36 -3.15 11.70 3.33
C HIS A 36 -4.56 11.65 3.93
N ASN A 37 -5.61 11.66 3.11
CA ASN A 37 -7.00 11.58 3.55
C ASN A 37 -7.31 10.25 4.26
N THR A 38 -6.63 9.18 3.84
CA THR A 38 -6.80 7.83 4.38
C THR A 38 -6.01 7.63 5.68
N MET A 39 -4.71 7.90 5.65
CA MET A 39 -3.80 7.64 6.78
C MET A 39 -3.84 8.75 7.84
N LYS A 40 -4.24 9.96 7.47
CA LYS A 40 -4.40 11.14 8.35
C LYS A 40 -3.16 11.40 9.23
N LEU A 41 -1.97 11.21 8.68
CA LEU A 41 -0.72 11.55 9.37
C LEU A 41 -0.49 13.07 9.36
N SER A 42 0.53 13.52 10.10
CA SER A 42 0.78 14.94 10.38
C SER A 42 0.83 15.85 9.14
N THR A 43 1.45 15.40 8.05
CA THR A 43 1.46 16.14 6.77
C THR A 43 1.24 15.21 5.58
N PRO A 44 0.82 15.74 4.42
CA PRO A 44 0.70 14.95 3.19
C PRO A 44 2.01 14.25 2.79
N ASP A 45 3.15 14.91 2.95
CA ASP A 45 4.46 14.34 2.63
C ASP A 45 4.83 13.19 3.58
N VAL A 46 4.52 13.32 4.86
CA VAL A 46 4.70 12.23 5.83
C VAL A 46 3.80 11.04 5.47
N SER A 47 2.55 11.31 5.09
CA SER A 47 1.59 10.27 4.68
C SER A 47 2.10 9.49 3.47
N LEU A 48 2.53 10.21 2.43
CA LEU A 48 3.09 9.59 1.22
C LEU A 48 4.38 8.81 1.51
N ARG A 49 5.26 9.34 2.36
CA ARG A 49 6.49 8.64 2.77
C ARG A 49 6.18 7.35 3.51
N GLU A 50 5.28 7.39 4.48
CA GLU A 50 4.88 6.21 5.26
C GLU A 50 4.16 5.18 4.39
N PHE A 51 3.33 5.60 3.43
CA PHE A 51 2.76 4.70 2.44
C PHE A 51 3.83 4.02 1.58
N LYS A 52 4.80 4.78 1.04
CA LYS A 52 5.92 4.21 0.30
C LYS A 52 6.78 3.25 1.13
N ARG A 53 6.73 3.36 2.46
CA ARG A 53 7.42 2.43 3.37
C ARG A 53 6.80 1.04 3.45
N ILE A 54 5.63 0.83 2.84
CA ILE A 54 5.08 -0.50 2.65
C ILE A 54 6.00 -1.30 1.71
N TYR A 55 6.49 -0.67 0.64
CA TYR A 55 7.45 -1.28 -0.30
C TYR A 55 8.90 -1.13 0.12
N ARG A 56 9.27 0.04 0.64
CA ARG A 56 10.68 0.39 0.90
C ARG A 56 10.91 0.51 2.40
N PRO A 57 11.71 -0.38 3.00
CA PRO A 57 11.95 -0.31 4.43
C PRO A 57 12.61 1.01 4.86
N ASP A 58 12.47 1.37 6.13
CA ASP A 58 13.24 2.48 6.69
C ASP A 58 14.74 2.18 6.76
N LYS A 59 15.53 3.15 7.25
CA LYS A 59 16.99 2.98 7.46
C LYS A 59 17.36 1.81 8.40
N GLN A 60 16.39 1.26 9.14
CA GLN A 60 16.54 0.14 10.06
C GLN A 60 15.98 -1.18 9.48
N GLY A 61 15.55 -1.20 8.21
CA GLY A 61 15.00 -2.39 7.57
C GLY A 61 13.53 -2.65 7.86
N ARG A 62 12.79 -1.70 8.48
CA ARG A 62 11.40 -1.91 8.88
C ARG A 62 10.42 -1.41 7.82
N HIS A 63 9.65 -2.35 7.29
CA HIS A 63 8.47 -2.06 6.48
C HIS A 63 7.32 -1.54 7.36
N ARG A 64 6.43 -0.79 6.73
CA ARG A 64 5.16 -0.41 7.34
C ARG A 64 4.08 -1.40 6.90
N SER A 65 3.34 -1.95 7.84
CA SER A 65 2.11 -2.70 7.55
C SER A 65 0.91 -1.77 7.44
N LEU A 66 -0.07 -2.17 6.63
CA LEU A 66 -1.36 -1.50 6.59
C LEU A 66 -2.21 -1.94 7.78
N THR A 67 -2.92 -0.99 8.37
CA THR A 67 -3.97 -1.37 9.33
C THR A 67 -5.23 -1.79 8.59
N LEU A 68 -6.08 -2.63 9.20
CA LEU A 68 -7.37 -3.00 8.61
C LEU A 68 -8.26 -1.78 8.31
N ARG A 69 -8.18 -0.74 9.14
CA ARG A 69 -8.88 0.53 8.91
C ARG A 69 -8.38 1.21 7.63
N GLU A 70 -7.08 1.29 7.44
CA GLU A 70 -6.49 1.90 6.24
C GLU A 70 -6.85 1.11 4.99
N ALA A 71 -6.74 -0.22 5.04
CA ALA A 71 -7.15 -1.10 3.95
C ALA A 71 -8.64 -0.87 3.60
N TYR A 72 -9.51 -0.78 4.60
CA TYR A 72 -10.93 -0.50 4.39
C TYR A 72 -11.18 0.87 3.73
N GLU A 73 -10.57 1.94 4.24
CA GLU A 73 -10.76 3.29 3.71
C GLU A 73 -10.17 3.46 2.30
N PHE A 74 -9.02 2.83 2.01
CA PHE A 74 -8.49 2.78 0.65
C PHE A 74 -9.44 2.06 -0.30
N SER A 75 -9.94 0.88 0.10
CA SER A 75 -10.89 0.11 -0.72
C SER A 75 -12.16 0.92 -1.00
N ARG A 76 -12.69 1.59 0.04
CA ARG A 76 -13.85 2.48 -0.07
C ARG A 76 -13.60 3.66 -1.02
N ALA A 77 -12.40 4.25 -1.00
CA ALA A 77 -12.05 5.37 -1.89
C ALA A 77 -12.09 4.98 -3.38
N PHE A 78 -11.98 3.69 -3.70
CA PHE A 78 -12.09 3.15 -5.05
C PHE A 78 -13.40 2.41 -5.33
N GLY A 79 -14.32 2.35 -4.36
CA GLY A 79 -15.58 1.61 -4.49
C GLY A 79 -15.39 0.10 -4.60
N LYS A 80 -14.33 -0.44 -3.99
CA LYS A 80 -13.96 -1.86 -4.01
C LYS A 80 -13.95 -2.44 -2.59
N THR A 81 -13.97 -3.76 -2.51
CA THR A 81 -13.71 -4.53 -1.30
C THR A 81 -12.21 -4.76 -1.12
N ILE A 82 -11.79 -5.11 0.11
CA ILE A 82 -10.38 -5.43 0.39
C ILE A 82 -9.92 -6.62 -0.47
N ASP A 83 -10.75 -7.65 -0.62
CA ASP A 83 -10.43 -8.83 -1.41
C ASP A 83 -10.25 -8.51 -2.89
N GLU A 84 -11.08 -7.63 -3.45
CA GLU A 84 -10.92 -7.15 -4.83
C GLU A 84 -9.63 -6.34 -5.02
N MET A 85 -9.25 -5.54 -4.03
CA MET A 85 -7.98 -4.80 -4.06
C MET A 85 -6.78 -5.76 -4.04
N ILE A 86 -6.82 -6.80 -3.20
CA ILE A 86 -5.77 -7.83 -3.16
C ILE A 86 -5.73 -8.59 -4.49
N ALA A 87 -6.87 -9.02 -5.01
CA ALA A 87 -6.95 -9.73 -6.28
C ALA A 87 -6.38 -8.90 -7.46
N LEU A 88 -6.66 -7.60 -7.49
CA LEU A 88 -6.09 -6.69 -8.48
C LEU A 88 -4.56 -6.60 -8.35
N GLY A 89 -4.04 -6.50 -7.13
CA GLY A 89 -2.59 -6.48 -6.92
C GLY A 89 -1.92 -7.81 -7.31
N LEU A 90 -2.60 -8.94 -7.11
CA LEU A 90 -2.08 -10.27 -7.46
C LEU A 90 -2.08 -10.54 -8.96
N LEU A 91 -3.05 -10.02 -9.71
CA LEU A 91 -3.12 -10.18 -11.17
C LEU A 91 -1.97 -9.49 -11.91
N GLU A 92 -1.22 -8.64 -11.22
CA GLU A 92 -0.15 -7.81 -11.77
C GLU A 92 1.23 -8.10 -11.18
N SER A 93 1.29 -9.03 -10.22
CA SER A 93 2.55 -9.55 -9.66
C SER A 93 3.06 -10.71 -10.51
#